data_AF-A0A1V8THD1-F1
#
_entry.id   AF-A0A1V8THD1-F1
#
_cell.length_a   1.000
_cell.length_b   1.000
_cell.length_c   1.000
_cell.angle_alpha   90.00
_cell.angle_beta   90.00
_cell.angle_gamma   90.00
#
_symmetry.space_group_name_H-M   'P 1'
#
loop_
_entity.id
_entity.type
_entity.pdbx_description
1 polymer ?
#
loop_
_entity_poly.entity_id
_entity_poly.type
_entity_poly.pdbx_seq_one_letter_code
_entity_poly.pdbx_strand_id
1 'polypeptide(L)'
;MAANQRTLIRLGQDAEDVASGLTLFRDALPSQAAHLTTVISELFAISSVLRRIDAAQADPRQEPSFYRIENDLRIVCPSLRLTLEDAFHMFGRERERPTAMVWDDLEHRMRDEEGAAFGERLGWVHDYLDEMLAELDGFASAHLEVLRRRMGTLLETQEVARVALRRPSSSCKYVCLDALLEHDCEDQVLNLAKNQKAARTARPGAQRYISYRHVESTTSPISATNSWDYVERFPPPVPEVPLSPTFTSSSSQTLGSSHTSYSNYGFAPVISGPPPMPSHWALDVFDGNCPVSPFKTGHGSDTTSCHGTQNSEALHRLLDDGYIMVSEIDFDRAAVQVRLYWRPVDNRTRILYMTKSSRSQDLLYCVPLTQLRAIRKDATLQLCRASSRDGHLKLWAKLNFVFYERMVLFYSTFVAMKRQDSQDPLPTALIEDLDLREKQEFGGVIRDRDLRHALRLFRDTNSGVVRLEASALRGPREGVPIWTAFITRYSFDPDWMALESGGIVTMAALKPPPYVFLAGYGLVRNRHGDYILQFDTTDDAADFVRTWSGVCRNSKR
;
A
#
# COMPACT_ATOMS: atom_id res chain seq x y z
N MET A 1 -1.18 12.87 -4.22
CA MET A 1 -0.36 13.82 -3.43
C MET A 1 -0.98 15.23 -3.34
N ALA A 2 -1.68 15.73 -4.37
CA ALA A 2 -2.24 17.11 -4.43
C ALA A 2 -3.22 17.59 -3.32
N ALA A 3 -3.51 16.79 -2.28
CA ALA A 3 -4.38 17.18 -1.16
C ALA A 3 -3.63 18.06 -0.12
N ASN A 4 -2.37 17.72 0.19
CA ASN A 4 -1.60 18.43 1.22
C ASN A 4 -1.18 19.84 0.75
N GLN A 5 -0.83 19.99 -0.54
CA GLN A 5 -0.42 21.26 -1.15
C GLN A 5 -1.49 22.36 -1.00
N ARG A 6 -2.78 21.98 -1.13
CA ARG A 6 -3.90 22.92 -0.88
C ARG A 6 -4.17 23.20 0.60
N THR A 7 -3.51 22.47 1.51
CA THR A 7 -3.69 22.62 2.97
C THR A 7 -2.68 23.60 3.56
N LEU A 8 -1.40 23.55 3.15
CA LEU A 8 -0.37 24.47 3.66
C LEU A 8 -0.66 25.93 3.28
N ILE A 9 -0.88 26.19 1.99
CA ILE A 9 -1.23 27.52 1.48
C ILE A 9 -2.53 28.05 2.10
N ARG A 10 -3.52 27.17 2.34
CA ARG A 10 -4.76 27.57 3.03
C ARG A 10 -4.50 27.96 4.48
N LEU A 11 -3.73 27.18 5.24
CA LEU A 11 -3.41 27.52 6.63
C LEU A 11 -2.59 28.82 6.76
N GLY A 12 -1.74 29.12 5.79
CA GLY A 12 -1.07 30.43 5.70
C GLY A 12 -2.05 31.58 5.48
N GLN A 13 -3.05 31.41 4.59
CA GLN A 13 -4.10 32.41 4.40
C GLN A 13 -5.01 32.54 5.63
N ASP A 14 -5.46 31.40 6.21
CA ASP A 14 -6.26 31.37 7.43
C ASP A 14 -5.53 32.11 8.58
N ALA A 15 -4.19 32.04 8.65
CA ALA A 15 -3.37 32.78 9.63
C ALA A 15 -3.25 34.30 9.33
N GLU A 16 -3.07 34.69 8.07
CA GLU A 16 -3.05 36.10 7.63
C GLU A 16 -4.41 36.80 7.85
N ASP A 17 -5.50 36.07 7.65
CA ASP A 17 -6.87 36.53 7.88
C ASP A 17 -7.13 36.72 9.40
N VAL A 18 -6.63 35.83 10.26
CA VAL A 18 -6.67 36.00 11.72
C VAL A 18 -5.79 37.17 12.18
N ALA A 19 -4.60 37.35 11.63
CA ALA A 19 -3.72 38.49 11.93
C ALA A 19 -4.38 39.83 11.56
N SER A 20 -5.11 39.85 10.44
CA SER A 20 -5.90 40.99 9.99
C SER A 20 -7.07 41.27 10.95
N GLY A 21 -7.78 40.24 11.43
CA GLY A 21 -8.84 40.37 12.44
C GLY A 21 -8.32 40.91 13.78
N LEU A 22 -7.20 40.37 14.27
CA LEU A 22 -6.58 40.82 15.53
C LEU A 22 -6.05 42.25 15.49
N THR A 23 -5.81 42.81 14.30
CA THR A 23 -5.45 44.23 14.16
C THR A 23 -6.57 45.14 14.66
N LEU A 24 -7.84 44.76 14.48
CA LEU A 24 -8.99 45.49 15.02
C LEU A 24 -9.07 45.36 16.56
N PHE A 25 -8.80 44.16 17.08
CA PHE A 25 -8.76 43.90 18.53
C PHE A 25 -7.64 44.70 19.22
N ARG A 26 -6.46 44.82 18.59
CA ARG A 26 -5.34 45.63 19.07
C ARG A 26 -5.74 47.09 19.27
N ASP A 27 -6.48 47.65 18.32
CA ASP A 27 -6.90 49.05 18.33
C ASP A 27 -8.09 49.29 19.28
N ALA A 28 -8.91 48.26 19.52
CA ALA A 28 -9.98 48.26 20.52
C ALA A 28 -9.48 48.02 21.97
N LEU A 29 -8.32 47.38 22.16
CA LEU A 29 -7.77 46.98 23.47
C LEU A 29 -6.37 47.59 23.74
N PRO A 30 -6.24 48.91 23.99
CA PRO A 30 -4.94 49.57 24.18
C PRO A 30 -4.05 48.98 25.28
N SER A 31 -4.64 48.37 26.32
CA SER A 31 -3.92 47.69 27.40
C SER A 31 -3.26 46.37 26.97
N GLN A 32 -3.78 45.72 25.93
CA GLN A 32 -3.26 44.45 25.39
C GLN A 32 -2.54 44.63 24.03
N ALA A 33 -2.52 45.85 23.48
CA ALA A 33 -2.02 46.15 22.14
C ALA A 33 -0.58 45.68 21.86
N ALA A 34 0.31 45.72 22.85
CA ALA A 34 1.69 45.21 22.72
C ALA A 34 1.72 43.68 22.52
N HIS A 35 0.97 42.94 23.35
CA HIS A 35 0.88 41.47 23.24
C HIS A 35 0.20 41.05 21.92
N LEU A 36 -0.91 41.71 21.56
CA LEU A 36 -1.60 41.49 20.30
C LEU A 36 -0.69 41.77 19.09
N THR A 37 0.20 42.76 19.17
CA THR A 37 1.19 43.03 18.10
C THR A 37 2.18 41.87 17.92
N THR A 38 2.69 41.28 19.01
CA THR A 38 3.54 40.07 18.94
C THR A 38 2.80 38.90 18.32
N VAL A 39 1.56 38.65 18.75
CA VAL A 39 0.69 37.58 18.21
C VAL A 39 0.43 37.76 16.70
N ILE A 40 0.18 38.99 16.26
CA ILE A 40 0.01 39.34 14.84
C ILE A 40 1.29 39.05 14.04
N SER A 41 2.47 39.41 14.57
CA SER A 41 3.76 39.10 13.92
C SER A 41 4.00 37.60 13.79
N GLU A 42 3.66 36.80 14.81
CA GLU A 42 3.85 35.35 14.81
C GLU A 42 2.99 34.66 13.74
N LEU A 43 1.74 35.10 13.54
CA LEU A 43 0.86 34.59 12.49
C LEU A 43 1.42 34.83 11.08
N PHE A 44 2.01 36.01 10.83
CA PHE A 44 2.69 36.30 9.55
C PHE A 44 3.97 35.47 9.37
N ALA A 45 4.72 35.21 10.45
CA ALA A 45 5.88 34.33 10.42
C ALA A 45 5.47 32.89 10.06
N ILE A 46 4.47 32.33 10.75
CA ILE A 46 3.88 31.01 10.48
C ILE A 46 3.43 30.89 9.01
N SER A 47 2.74 31.89 8.46
CA SER A 47 2.35 31.87 7.03
C SER A 47 3.57 31.83 6.10
N SER A 48 4.59 32.66 6.37
CA SER A 48 5.84 32.68 5.60
C SER A 48 6.53 31.31 5.59
N VAL A 49 6.61 30.66 6.75
CA VAL A 49 7.22 29.32 6.91
C VAL A 49 6.36 28.23 6.23
N LEU A 50 5.04 28.26 6.36
CA LEU A 50 4.13 27.35 5.62
C LEU A 50 4.26 27.49 4.10
N ARG A 51 4.41 28.72 3.59
CA ARG A 51 4.64 29.01 2.16
C ARG A 51 6.03 28.52 1.70
N ARG A 52 7.06 28.57 2.56
CA ARG A 52 8.39 27.96 2.30
C ARG A 52 8.29 26.42 2.21
N ILE A 53 7.55 25.77 3.11
CA ILE A 53 7.36 24.31 3.10
C ILE A 53 6.57 23.85 1.85
N ASP A 54 5.53 24.58 1.43
CA ASP A 54 4.79 24.26 0.19
C ASP A 54 5.68 24.39 -1.06
N ALA A 55 6.53 25.43 -1.12
CA ALA A 55 7.52 25.59 -2.18
C ALA A 55 8.55 24.43 -2.19
N ALA A 56 9.02 23.99 -1.02
CA ALA A 56 9.89 22.82 -0.89
C ALA A 56 9.19 21.51 -1.32
N GLN A 57 7.88 21.37 -1.08
CA GLN A 57 7.09 20.24 -1.59
C GLN A 57 7.01 20.22 -3.12
N ALA A 58 7.12 21.39 -3.76
CA ALA A 58 7.03 21.54 -5.21
C ALA A 58 8.38 21.42 -5.96
N ASP A 59 9.54 21.49 -5.29
CA ASP A 59 10.85 21.28 -5.92
C ASP A 59 11.18 19.78 -6.05
N PRO A 60 11.36 19.23 -7.28
CA PRO A 60 11.81 17.85 -7.50
C PRO A 60 13.14 17.48 -6.83
N ARG A 61 13.93 18.45 -6.35
CA ARG A 61 15.18 18.24 -5.60
C ARG A 61 14.94 18.00 -4.10
N GLN A 62 13.87 18.54 -3.53
CA GLN A 62 13.49 18.38 -2.12
C GLN A 62 12.35 17.36 -1.93
N GLU A 63 11.64 16.97 -3.00
CA GLU A 63 10.70 15.84 -3.02
C GLU A 63 11.27 14.54 -2.38
N PRO A 64 12.56 14.18 -2.57
CA PRO A 64 13.16 13.03 -1.89
C PRO A 64 13.41 13.23 -0.39
N SER A 65 13.50 14.47 0.13
CA SER A 65 13.64 14.77 1.56
C SER A 65 12.28 14.94 2.25
N PHE A 66 11.25 15.33 1.49
CA PHE A 66 9.93 15.72 2.03
C PHE A 66 9.19 14.61 2.80
N TYR A 67 9.60 13.35 2.65
CA TYR A 67 9.04 12.26 3.46
C TYR A 67 9.33 12.41 4.96
N ARG A 68 10.46 13.03 5.34
CA ARG A 68 10.94 13.11 6.73
C ARG A 68 9.91 13.82 7.61
N ILE A 69 9.52 15.02 7.18
CA ILE A 69 8.58 15.90 7.88
C ILE A 69 7.10 15.55 7.65
N GLU A 70 6.77 14.57 6.80
CA GLU A 70 5.38 14.28 6.44
C GLU A 70 4.54 13.83 7.64
N ASN A 71 5.14 13.13 8.60
CA ASN A 71 4.49 12.74 9.85
C ASN A 71 4.30 13.94 10.80
N ASP A 72 5.20 14.90 10.79
CA ASP A 72 5.15 16.08 11.66
C ASP A 72 4.16 17.13 11.14
N LEU A 73 4.07 17.28 9.82
CA LEU A 73 3.00 18.02 9.15
C LEU A 73 1.60 17.46 9.48
N ARG A 74 1.46 16.15 9.73
CA ARG A 74 0.19 15.55 10.21
C ARG A 74 -0.16 15.93 11.65
N ILE A 75 0.80 16.40 12.46
CA ILE A 75 0.57 16.86 13.84
C ILE A 75 0.31 18.37 13.86
N VAL A 76 1.19 19.17 13.24
CA VAL A 76 1.09 20.64 13.32
C VAL A 76 -0.07 21.21 12.50
N CYS A 77 -0.37 20.65 11.31
CA CYS A 77 -1.41 21.22 10.45
C CYS A 77 -2.83 21.10 11.04
N PRO A 78 -3.21 19.98 11.71
CA PRO A 78 -4.43 19.95 12.51
C PRO A 78 -4.39 20.91 13.69
N SER A 79 -3.36 20.88 14.54
CA SER A 79 -3.29 21.71 15.76
C SER A 79 -3.37 23.22 15.46
N LEU A 80 -2.67 23.68 14.41
CA LEU A 80 -2.79 25.05 13.92
C LEU A 80 -4.21 25.35 13.41
N ARG A 81 -4.83 24.45 12.64
CA ARG A 81 -6.21 24.66 12.16
C ARG A 81 -7.20 24.83 13.30
N LEU A 82 -7.13 23.98 14.33
CA LEU A 82 -8.01 24.09 15.50
C LEU A 82 -7.82 25.47 16.15
N THR A 83 -6.57 25.87 16.37
CA THR A 83 -6.20 27.17 16.97
C THR A 83 -6.71 28.37 16.17
N LEU A 84 -6.63 28.34 14.83
CA LEU A 84 -7.14 29.41 13.95
C LEU A 84 -8.67 29.44 13.88
N GLU A 85 -9.33 28.27 13.76
CA GLU A 85 -10.79 28.14 13.82
C GLU A 85 -11.36 28.72 15.13
N ASP A 86 -10.68 28.49 16.25
CA ASP A 86 -11.05 29.02 17.56
C ASP A 86 -10.92 30.56 17.64
N ALA A 87 -9.95 31.17 16.95
CA ALA A 87 -9.86 32.63 16.79
C ALA A 87 -10.96 33.18 15.87
N PHE A 88 -11.29 32.51 14.77
CA PHE A 88 -12.45 32.89 13.93
C PHE A 88 -13.78 32.81 14.70
N HIS A 89 -13.95 31.79 15.57
CA HIS A 89 -15.11 31.69 16.46
C HIS A 89 -15.16 32.83 17.50
N MET A 90 -14.02 33.32 17.98
CA MET A 90 -13.97 34.51 18.84
C MET A 90 -14.47 35.76 18.08
N PHE A 91 -13.98 36.02 16.86
CA PHE A 91 -14.44 37.16 16.05
C PHE A 91 -15.96 37.12 15.78
N GLY A 92 -16.52 35.92 15.56
CA GLY A 92 -17.96 35.74 15.41
C GLY A 92 -18.77 36.21 16.64
N ARG A 93 -18.22 36.00 17.85
CA ARG A 93 -18.86 36.33 19.14
C ARG A 93 -18.73 37.80 19.54
N GLU A 94 -17.82 38.56 18.95
CA GLU A 94 -17.67 40.01 19.21
C GLU A 94 -18.96 40.79 18.89
N ARG A 95 -19.77 40.30 17.93
CA ARG A 95 -21.06 40.91 17.57
C ARG A 95 -22.11 40.86 18.70
N GLU A 96 -21.89 40.03 19.72
CA GLU A 96 -22.82 39.77 20.82
C GLU A 96 -22.26 40.15 22.20
N ARG A 97 -20.95 40.40 22.31
CA ARG A 97 -20.22 40.60 23.58
C ARG A 97 -19.07 41.59 23.42
N PRO A 98 -18.69 42.35 24.46
CA PRO A 98 -17.56 43.28 24.40
C PRO A 98 -16.25 42.60 23.96
N THR A 99 -15.48 43.25 23.08
CA THR A 99 -14.21 42.75 22.50
C THR A 99 -13.24 42.22 23.57
N ALA A 100 -13.12 42.91 24.70
CA ALA A 100 -12.29 42.45 25.84
C ALA A 100 -12.76 41.10 26.40
N MET A 101 -14.07 40.93 26.61
CA MET A 101 -14.63 39.69 27.16
C MET A 101 -14.43 38.50 26.23
N VAL A 102 -14.58 38.67 24.91
CA VAL A 102 -14.39 37.54 23.98
C VAL A 102 -12.92 37.16 23.80
N TRP A 103 -12.00 38.11 23.94
CA TRP A 103 -10.56 37.85 23.99
C TRP A 103 -10.16 37.15 25.29
N ASP A 104 -10.60 37.66 26.45
CA ASP A 104 -10.31 37.05 27.74
C ASP A 104 -10.98 35.65 27.88
N ASP A 105 -12.19 35.44 27.32
CA ASP A 105 -12.85 34.12 27.19
C ASP A 105 -11.98 33.13 26.36
N LEU A 106 -11.30 33.59 25.30
CA LEU A 106 -10.44 32.75 24.45
C LEU A 106 -9.14 32.38 25.19
N GLU A 107 -8.46 33.37 25.76
CA GLU A 107 -7.21 33.22 26.49
C GLU A 107 -7.37 32.34 27.75
N HIS A 108 -8.46 32.52 28.50
CA HIS A 108 -8.76 31.70 29.68
C HIS A 108 -8.96 30.23 29.31
N ARG A 109 -9.82 29.93 28.32
CA ARG A 109 -10.03 28.55 27.85
C ARG A 109 -8.72 27.92 27.35
N MET A 110 -8.01 28.61 26.46
CA MET A 110 -6.81 28.06 25.84
C MET A 110 -5.72 27.76 26.87
N ARG A 111 -5.55 28.62 27.88
CA ARG A 111 -4.59 28.43 28.97
C ARG A 111 -5.04 27.35 29.96
N ASP A 112 -6.29 27.39 30.43
CA ASP A 112 -6.71 26.65 31.63
C ASP A 112 -7.47 25.35 31.34
N GLU A 113 -8.18 25.24 30.20
CA GLU A 113 -8.79 23.97 29.75
C GLU A 113 -7.85 23.14 28.87
N GLU A 114 -6.99 23.82 28.10
CA GLU A 114 -6.17 23.22 27.04
C GLU A 114 -4.65 23.38 27.25
N GLY A 115 -4.21 24.04 28.33
CA GLY A 115 -2.82 24.04 28.80
C GLY A 115 -1.81 24.96 28.09
N ALA A 116 -2.26 25.86 27.20
CA ALA A 116 -1.37 26.76 26.43
C ALA A 116 -2.10 28.01 25.94
N ALA A 117 -1.62 29.22 26.26
CA ALA A 117 -2.19 30.46 25.76
C ALA A 117 -2.08 30.60 24.23
N PHE A 118 -2.88 31.47 23.60
CA PHE A 118 -2.95 31.59 22.14
C PHE A 118 -1.57 31.92 21.54
N GLY A 119 -0.88 32.92 22.09
CA GLY A 119 0.47 33.29 21.66
C GLY A 119 1.53 32.20 21.90
N GLU A 120 1.39 31.38 22.95
CA GLU A 120 2.33 30.29 23.22
C GLU A 120 2.23 29.20 22.15
N ARG A 121 1.01 28.81 21.77
CA ARG A 121 0.77 27.82 20.70
C ARG A 121 1.37 28.25 19.38
N LEU A 122 1.22 29.53 19.03
CA LEU A 122 1.77 30.08 17.79
C LEU A 122 3.30 29.97 17.78
N GLY A 123 3.97 30.33 18.88
CA GLY A 123 5.41 30.11 19.02
C GLY A 123 5.80 28.64 18.84
N TRP A 124 5.11 27.69 19.50
CA TRP A 124 5.44 26.26 19.37
C TRP A 124 5.18 25.72 17.96
N VAL A 125 4.16 26.23 17.27
CA VAL A 125 3.90 25.93 15.85
C VAL A 125 5.01 26.50 14.97
N HIS A 126 5.45 27.73 15.21
CA HIS A 126 6.49 28.40 14.44
C HIS A 126 7.86 27.71 14.62
N ASP A 127 8.31 27.50 15.86
CA ASP A 127 9.53 26.75 16.21
C ASP A 127 9.56 25.39 15.48
N TYR A 128 8.44 24.67 15.52
CA TYR A 128 8.31 23.33 14.95
C TYR A 128 8.28 23.32 13.42
N LEU A 129 7.72 24.36 12.80
CA LEU A 129 7.73 24.53 11.34
C LEU A 129 9.13 24.92 10.82
N ASP A 130 9.90 25.74 11.53
CA ASP A 130 11.26 26.13 11.12
C ASP A 130 12.28 25.01 11.37
N GLU A 131 12.14 24.21 12.44
CA GLU A 131 12.93 22.99 12.66
C GLU A 131 12.67 21.92 11.57
N MET A 132 11.43 21.82 11.05
CA MET A 132 11.13 21.00 9.88
C MET A 132 11.78 21.53 8.59
N LEU A 133 11.91 22.84 8.41
CA LEU A 133 12.67 23.40 7.29
C LEU A 133 14.17 23.11 7.42
N ALA A 134 14.73 23.16 8.65
CA ALA A 134 16.10 22.76 8.90
C ALA A 134 16.35 21.28 8.52
N GLU A 135 15.42 20.38 8.82
CA GLU A 135 15.51 18.97 8.41
C GLU A 135 15.42 18.78 6.87
N LEU A 136 14.59 19.57 6.18
CA LEU A 136 14.52 19.58 4.71
C LEU A 136 15.81 20.07 4.05
N ASP A 137 16.48 21.07 4.64
CA ASP A 137 17.80 21.56 4.23
C ASP A 137 18.95 20.63 4.68
N GLY A 138 18.64 19.53 5.39
CA GLY A 138 19.56 18.44 5.73
C GLY A 138 20.18 18.50 7.13
N PHE A 139 19.73 19.41 7.99
CA PHE A 139 20.22 19.53 9.37
C PHE A 139 19.38 18.67 10.32
N ALA A 140 19.97 17.59 10.85
CA ALA A 140 19.29 16.73 11.81
C ALA A 140 19.22 17.40 13.19
N SER A 141 18.00 17.64 13.70
CA SER A 141 17.77 18.36 14.96
C SER A 141 17.20 17.48 16.06
N ALA A 142 17.88 17.46 17.21
CA ALA A 142 17.36 16.84 18.43
C ALA A 142 16.22 17.66 19.08
N HIS A 143 16.03 18.93 18.68
CA HIS A 143 14.95 19.76 19.21
C HIS A 143 13.59 19.39 18.61
N LEU A 144 13.58 18.99 17.33
CA LEU A 144 12.39 18.51 16.61
C LEU A 144 11.66 17.39 17.37
N GLU A 145 12.37 16.46 18.01
CA GLU A 145 11.76 15.41 18.85
C GLU A 145 11.02 15.95 20.09
N VAL A 146 11.51 17.03 20.69
CA VAL A 146 10.89 17.65 21.86
C VAL A 146 9.61 18.38 21.45
N LEU A 147 9.69 19.14 20.35
CA LEU A 147 8.54 19.84 19.76
C LEU A 147 7.47 18.86 19.26
N ARG A 148 7.86 17.76 18.61
CA ARG A 148 6.98 16.66 18.17
C ARG A 148 6.14 16.10 19.31
N ARG A 149 6.75 15.84 20.48
CA ARG A 149 6.04 15.37 21.68
C ARG A 149 5.10 16.46 22.23
N ARG A 150 5.57 17.70 22.35
CA ARG A 150 4.80 18.85 22.85
C ARG A 150 3.54 19.11 22.00
N MET A 151 3.70 19.14 20.68
CA MET A 151 2.61 19.39 19.73
C MET A 151 1.65 18.20 19.61
N GLY A 152 2.13 16.96 19.81
CA GLY A 152 1.27 15.79 19.95
C GLY A 152 0.32 15.91 21.15
N THR A 153 0.86 16.19 22.34
CA THR A 153 0.05 16.39 23.56
C THR A 153 -0.90 17.58 23.44
N LEU A 154 -0.50 18.68 22.77
CA LEU A 154 -1.41 19.79 22.51
C LEU A 154 -2.58 19.36 21.62
N LEU A 155 -2.31 18.68 20.49
CA LEU A 155 -3.35 18.22 19.58
C LEU A 155 -4.34 17.25 20.25
N GLU A 156 -3.85 16.25 20.98
CA GLU A 156 -4.69 15.33 21.77
C GLU A 156 -5.61 16.10 22.74
N THR A 157 -5.07 17.12 23.42
CA THR A 157 -5.84 17.96 24.35
C THR A 157 -6.93 18.77 23.63
N GLN A 158 -6.59 19.40 22.49
CA GLN A 158 -7.55 20.17 21.67
C GLN A 158 -8.69 19.29 21.13
N GLU A 159 -8.39 18.05 20.72
CA GLU A 159 -9.41 17.10 20.25
C GLU A 159 -10.34 16.65 21.38
N VAL A 160 -9.79 16.37 22.57
CA VAL A 160 -10.60 16.03 23.78
C VAL A 160 -11.51 17.17 24.19
N ALA A 161 -11.02 18.42 24.22
CA ALA A 161 -11.82 19.60 24.52
C ALA A 161 -12.99 19.78 23.52
N ARG A 162 -12.71 19.63 22.22
CA ARG A 162 -13.76 19.70 21.18
C ARG A 162 -14.76 18.54 21.23
N VAL A 163 -14.38 17.37 21.74
CA VAL A 163 -15.33 16.27 22.00
C VAL A 163 -16.20 16.56 23.24
N ALA A 164 -15.64 17.18 24.29
CA ALA A 164 -16.41 17.59 25.47
C ALA A 164 -17.47 18.63 25.10
N LEU A 165 -17.10 19.68 24.35
CA LEU A 165 -18.00 20.73 23.86
C LEU A 165 -19.14 20.21 22.94
N ARG A 166 -18.97 19.02 22.34
CA ARG A 166 -19.98 18.37 21.47
C ARG A 166 -20.94 17.43 22.20
N ARG A 167 -20.73 17.17 23.50
CA ARG A 167 -21.67 16.38 24.31
C ARG A 167 -22.70 17.31 24.97
N PRO A 168 -24.01 17.21 24.65
CA PRO A 168 -25.01 17.94 25.41
C PRO A 168 -24.98 17.47 26.88
N SER A 169 -24.79 18.42 27.80
CA SER A 169 -24.66 18.10 29.23
C SER A 169 -26.02 17.75 29.82
N SER A 170 -26.34 16.45 29.86
CA SER A 170 -27.64 15.91 30.28
C SER A 170 -27.83 15.91 31.81
N SER A 171 -27.84 17.09 32.45
CA SER A 171 -28.43 17.28 33.77
C SER A 171 -28.78 18.75 34.05
N CYS A 172 -29.97 18.98 34.64
CA CYS A 172 -30.57 20.28 34.96
C CYS A 172 -30.94 21.16 33.73
N LYS A 173 -32.12 21.81 33.67
CA LYS A 173 -33.16 22.07 34.70
C LYS A 173 -34.58 21.79 34.21
N TYR A 174 -35.52 21.75 35.16
CA TYR A 174 -36.97 21.74 34.95
C TYR A 174 -37.51 23.08 34.43
N VAL A 175 -38.77 23.06 33.95
CA VAL A 175 -39.61 24.21 33.52
C VAL A 175 -39.17 24.79 32.16
N CYS A 176 -40.05 25.01 31.17
CA CYS A 176 -41.51 25.18 31.21
C CYS A 176 -42.32 24.12 30.42
N LEU A 177 -43.65 24.26 30.49
CA LEU A 177 -44.68 23.33 29.97
C LEU A 177 -45.41 23.93 28.74
N ASP A 178 -46.10 23.07 28.01
CA ASP A 178 -47.18 23.34 27.02
C ASP A 178 -46.91 24.28 25.82
N ALA A 179 -46.65 23.64 24.67
CA ALA A 179 -47.26 24.03 23.40
C ALA A 179 -47.66 22.74 22.63
N LEU A 180 -48.91 22.67 22.20
CA LEU A 180 -49.54 21.46 21.62
C LEU A 180 -49.52 21.48 20.09
N LEU A 181 -49.37 20.28 19.48
CA LEU A 181 -50.06 19.77 18.27
C LEU A 181 -49.95 20.65 16.98
N GLU A 182 -50.25 20.21 15.75
CA GLU A 182 -50.87 19.00 15.19
C GLU A 182 -50.49 18.91 13.69
N HIS A 183 -50.24 17.72 13.13
CA HIS A 183 -50.83 17.25 11.84
C HIS A 183 -50.15 15.99 11.26
N ASP A 184 -50.98 15.01 10.92
CA ASP A 184 -50.66 13.89 10.00
C ASP A 184 -51.04 14.21 8.56
N CYS A 185 -50.51 13.45 7.59
CA CYS A 185 -51.31 12.77 6.56
C CYS A 185 -50.50 11.67 5.82
N GLU A 186 -51.21 10.70 5.24
CA GLU A 186 -50.67 9.43 4.71
C GLU A 186 -50.72 9.30 3.16
N ASP A 187 -50.49 8.06 2.70
CA ASP A 187 -50.78 7.46 1.38
C ASP A 187 -49.82 7.77 0.20
N GLN A 188 -49.11 6.78 -0.37
CA GLN A 188 -49.50 5.48 -0.98
C GLN A 188 -50.01 5.61 -2.42
N VAL A 189 -49.56 4.68 -3.30
CA VAL A 189 -50.34 4.00 -4.36
C VAL A 189 -49.43 3.04 -5.14
N LEU A 190 -49.76 1.73 -5.07
CA LEU A 190 -49.72 0.66 -6.10
C LEU A 190 -48.58 0.53 -7.16
N ASN A 191 -48.30 -0.65 -7.77
CA ASN A 191 -48.40 -2.08 -7.39
C ASN A 191 -47.86 -2.95 -8.55
N LEU A 192 -47.61 -4.25 -8.30
CA LEU A 192 -47.61 -5.38 -9.27
C LEU A 192 -46.59 -5.35 -10.46
N ALA A 193 -46.13 -6.47 -11.04
CA ALA A 193 -46.06 -7.88 -10.64
C ALA A 193 -45.29 -8.72 -11.71
N LYS A 194 -45.17 -10.04 -11.44
CA LYS A 194 -44.91 -11.16 -12.38
C LYS A 194 -43.44 -11.46 -12.73
N ASN A 195 -43.05 -12.71 -13.00
CA ASN A 195 -43.42 -14.03 -12.43
C ASN A 195 -42.60 -15.15 -13.12
N GLN A 196 -41.97 -16.05 -12.35
CA GLN A 196 -41.87 -17.52 -12.61
C GLN A 196 -41.12 -17.98 -13.90
N LYS A 197 -40.63 -19.22 -14.09
CA LYS A 197 -40.63 -20.48 -13.30
C LYS A 197 -39.45 -21.42 -13.71
N ALA A 198 -39.23 -22.45 -12.89
CA ALA A 198 -38.56 -23.75 -13.11
C ALA A 198 -38.70 -24.40 -14.53
N ALA A 199 -37.88 -25.38 -15.00
CA ALA A 199 -36.61 -26.03 -14.58
C ALA A 199 -35.99 -26.78 -15.83
N ARG A 200 -35.30 -27.96 -15.87
CA ARG A 200 -35.04 -29.11 -14.95
C ARG A 200 -33.84 -30.01 -15.44
N THR A 201 -33.76 -31.24 -14.94
CA THR A 201 -32.83 -32.40 -15.17
C THR A 201 -32.78 -32.93 -16.63
N ALA A 202 -31.85 -33.80 -17.10
CA ALA A 202 -31.14 -34.92 -16.43
C ALA A 202 -29.80 -35.42 -17.11
N ARG A 203 -29.16 -36.42 -16.47
CA ARG A 203 -28.03 -37.31 -16.92
C ARG A 203 -28.56 -38.62 -17.57
N PRO A 204 -27.75 -39.61 -18.09
CA PRO A 204 -26.31 -39.94 -17.94
C PRO A 204 -25.53 -39.87 -19.30
N GLY A 205 -24.46 -40.59 -19.67
CA GLY A 205 -23.61 -41.70 -19.15
C GLY A 205 -22.64 -42.21 -20.26
N ALA A 206 -21.77 -43.22 -20.16
CA ALA A 206 -21.12 -43.97 -19.06
C ALA A 206 -20.00 -44.91 -19.63
N GLN A 207 -18.83 -45.04 -18.97
CA GLN A 207 -17.77 -46.07 -19.12
C GLN A 207 -17.13 -46.42 -20.50
N ARG A 208 -15.78 -46.51 -20.54
CA ARG A 208 -15.05 -47.81 -20.58
C ARG A 208 -13.53 -47.68 -20.35
N TYR A 209 -12.94 -48.79 -19.88
CA TYR A 209 -11.51 -49.01 -19.63
C TYR A 209 -10.73 -49.30 -20.93
N ILE A 210 -9.40 -49.07 -20.90
CA ILE A 210 -8.36 -50.00 -21.37
C ILE A 210 -7.14 -49.85 -20.44
N SER A 211 -6.36 -50.92 -20.25
CA SER A 211 -5.20 -50.98 -19.36
C SER A 211 -4.06 -51.75 -20.04
N TYR A 212 -2.81 -51.30 -19.87
CA TYR A 212 -1.63 -52.05 -20.30
C TYR A 212 -0.50 -52.02 -19.26
N ARG A 213 0.21 -53.14 -19.21
CA ARG A 213 1.33 -53.52 -18.32
C ARG A 213 2.68 -53.15 -19.00
N HIS A 214 3.65 -52.54 -18.32
CA HIS A 214 4.60 -53.10 -17.31
C HIS A 214 5.85 -53.77 -17.93
N VAL A 215 7.04 -53.25 -17.60
CA VAL A 215 8.34 -53.93 -17.65
C VAL A 215 9.20 -53.40 -16.50
N GLU A 216 9.95 -54.27 -15.80
CA GLU A 216 10.78 -53.93 -14.63
C GLU A 216 12.27 -53.69 -14.99
N SER A 217 13.04 -53.15 -14.03
CA SER A 217 14.45 -53.52 -13.78
C SER A 217 14.96 -53.09 -12.38
N THR A 218 14.84 -54.02 -11.42
CA THR A 218 15.87 -54.42 -10.43
C THR A 218 16.70 -53.39 -9.61
N THR A 219 16.41 -53.31 -8.30
CA THR A 219 17.28 -53.71 -7.13
C THR A 219 18.82 -53.84 -7.33
N SER A 220 19.74 -53.60 -6.37
CA SER A 220 19.78 -53.24 -4.91
C SER A 220 21.30 -53.08 -4.53
N PRO A 221 21.84 -52.92 -3.26
CA PRO A 221 21.25 -53.09 -1.89
C PRO A 221 21.60 -51.98 -0.83
N ILE A 222 20.78 -51.74 0.22
CA ILE A 222 20.90 -52.14 1.67
C ILE A 222 22.15 -51.54 2.40
N SER A 223 22.14 -50.91 3.59
CA SER A 223 21.20 -50.77 4.75
C SER A 223 21.35 -49.36 5.41
N ALA A 224 20.70 -48.90 6.48
CA ALA A 224 19.96 -49.56 7.58
C ALA A 224 18.78 -48.73 8.15
N THR A 225 18.01 -49.35 9.04
CA THR A 225 16.72 -48.90 9.60
C THR A 225 16.82 -48.04 10.86
N ASN A 226 15.77 -47.24 11.16
CA ASN A 226 15.03 -47.37 12.42
C ASN A 226 13.61 -46.75 12.31
N SER A 227 12.66 -47.31 13.06
CA SER A 227 11.23 -46.93 13.08
C SER A 227 10.81 -46.43 14.46
N TRP A 228 9.80 -45.55 14.52
CA TRP A 228 8.91 -45.40 15.68
C TRP A 228 7.48 -45.05 15.22
N ASP A 229 6.57 -46.03 15.30
CA ASP A 229 5.13 -45.81 15.16
C ASP A 229 4.56 -45.05 16.38
N TYR A 230 3.44 -44.33 16.17
CA TYR A 230 2.56 -43.94 17.27
C TYR A 230 1.08 -44.08 16.88
N VAL A 231 0.27 -44.50 17.85
CA VAL A 231 -1.09 -45.02 17.64
C VAL A 231 -2.16 -43.97 17.94
N GLU A 232 -3.22 -43.94 17.14
CA GLU A 232 -4.40 -43.09 17.34
C GLU A 232 -5.06 -43.29 18.71
N ARG A 233 -5.50 -42.19 19.34
CA ARG A 233 -6.39 -42.22 20.52
C ARG A 233 -7.41 -41.09 20.44
N PHE A 234 -8.69 -41.44 20.52
CA PHE A 234 -9.80 -40.48 20.63
C PHE A 234 -9.97 -39.99 22.08
N PRO A 235 -10.28 -38.70 22.32
CA PRO A 235 -10.70 -38.20 23.62
C PRO A 235 -12.20 -38.44 23.88
N PRO A 236 -12.64 -38.50 25.16
CA PRO A 236 -14.06 -38.64 25.53
C PRO A 236 -14.83 -37.30 25.53
N PRO A 237 -16.18 -37.33 25.48
CA PRO A 237 -17.03 -36.13 25.51
C PRO A 237 -17.17 -35.52 26.92
N VAL A 238 -17.59 -34.25 26.96
CA VAL A 238 -17.80 -33.42 28.17
C VAL A 238 -19.25 -32.86 28.17
N PRO A 239 -19.93 -32.66 29.33
CA PRO A 239 -21.39 -32.43 29.36
C PRO A 239 -21.88 -31.00 29.06
N GLU A 240 -23.15 -30.89 28.67
CA GLU A 240 -23.88 -29.62 28.43
C GLU A 240 -24.66 -29.10 29.65
N VAL A 241 -24.61 -27.77 29.90
CA VAL A 241 -25.59 -27.02 30.73
C VAL A 241 -25.58 -25.52 30.30
N PRO A 242 -26.60 -24.68 30.60
CA PRO A 242 -27.77 -24.50 29.75
C PRO A 242 -27.90 -23.08 29.12
N LEU A 243 -28.86 -22.91 28.20
CA LEU A 243 -29.17 -21.67 27.47
C LEU A 243 -30.23 -20.79 28.17
N SER A 244 -30.21 -19.46 27.91
CA SER A 244 -31.34 -18.51 27.68
C SER A 244 -31.21 -17.13 28.39
N PRO A 245 -31.91 -16.04 27.97
CA PRO A 245 -31.96 -15.50 26.59
C PRO A 245 -32.07 -13.93 26.45
N THR A 246 -31.74 -13.37 25.26
CA THR A 246 -32.24 -12.08 24.66
C THR A 246 -32.06 -10.73 25.43
N PHE A 247 -32.21 -9.50 24.87
CA PHE A 247 -32.90 -8.94 23.67
C PHE A 247 -32.21 -7.63 23.12
N THR A 248 -32.14 -7.44 21.78
CA THR A 248 -32.26 -6.19 20.93
C THR A 248 -31.55 -4.84 21.29
N SER A 249 -31.22 -3.90 20.38
CA SER A 249 -31.37 -3.79 18.90
C SER A 249 -30.49 -2.67 18.25
N SER A 250 -30.34 -2.75 16.91
CA SER A 250 -30.16 -1.70 15.86
C SER A 250 -29.83 -0.22 16.17
N SER A 251 -29.19 0.59 15.31
CA SER A 251 -28.44 0.43 14.05
C SER A 251 -27.99 1.81 13.53
N SER A 252 -26.88 1.92 12.79
CA SER A 252 -26.82 2.61 11.47
C SER A 252 -25.40 2.59 10.86
N GLN A 253 -25.29 2.83 9.55
CA GLN A 253 -24.09 2.56 8.75
C GLN A 253 -23.50 3.84 8.13
N THR A 254 -22.18 3.86 7.97
CA THR A 254 -21.51 4.39 6.76
C THR A 254 -20.34 3.48 6.40
N LEU A 255 -20.08 3.30 5.10
CA LEU A 255 -19.08 2.37 4.56
C LEU A 255 -17.71 3.05 4.41
N GLY A 256 -16.62 2.34 4.75
CA GLY A 256 -15.26 2.80 4.48
C GLY A 256 -14.19 2.16 5.35
N SER A 257 -13.82 0.90 5.09
CA SER A 257 -12.60 0.29 5.66
C SER A 257 -12.10 -0.88 4.81
N SER A 258 -10.79 -0.95 4.65
CA SER A 258 -10.09 -2.01 3.91
C SER A 258 -10.23 -3.36 4.61
N HIS A 259 -10.41 -4.44 3.85
CA HIS A 259 -10.45 -5.79 4.40
C HIS A 259 -9.08 -6.23 4.93
N THR A 260 -8.92 -6.28 6.25
CA THR A 260 -7.84 -7.00 6.91
C THR A 260 -8.12 -8.50 6.91
N SER A 261 -7.12 -9.30 6.56
CA SER A 261 -7.27 -10.76 6.45
C SER A 261 -7.35 -11.44 7.81
N TYR A 262 -8.40 -12.23 8.04
CA TYR A 262 -8.43 -13.24 9.09
C TYR A 262 -8.83 -14.59 8.50
N SER A 263 -7.98 -15.59 8.74
CA SER A 263 -8.28 -17.00 8.49
C SER A 263 -8.63 -17.68 9.81
N ASN A 264 -9.76 -18.40 9.86
CA ASN A 264 -9.91 -19.50 10.80
C ASN A 264 -10.79 -20.59 10.19
N TYR A 265 -10.35 -21.84 10.26
CA TYR A 265 -11.17 -23.00 9.91
C TYR A 265 -12.01 -23.39 11.14
N GLY A 266 -13.29 -23.03 11.14
CA GLY A 266 -14.22 -23.37 12.21
C GLY A 266 -15.67 -23.16 11.75
N PHE A 267 -16.53 -24.15 11.97
CA PHE A 267 -17.91 -24.15 11.48
C PHE A 267 -18.71 -22.92 11.95
N ALA A 268 -19.23 -22.16 10.99
CA ALA A 268 -20.24 -21.11 11.19
C ALA A 268 -21.32 -21.23 10.08
N PRO A 269 -22.59 -20.89 10.36
CA PRO A 269 -23.71 -21.21 9.47
C PRO A 269 -23.75 -20.35 8.20
N VAL A 270 -24.49 -20.84 7.20
CA VAL A 270 -24.64 -20.20 5.88
C VAL A 270 -25.36 -18.86 5.98
N ILE A 271 -24.58 -17.76 5.95
CA ILE A 271 -25.11 -16.45 5.59
C ILE A 271 -25.28 -16.41 4.07
N SER A 272 -26.50 -16.13 3.61
CA SER A 272 -26.88 -16.19 2.19
C SER A 272 -26.43 -14.96 1.39
N GLY A 273 -25.12 -14.75 1.28
CA GLY A 273 -24.49 -13.96 0.23
C GLY A 273 -23.90 -14.86 -0.86
N PRO A 274 -23.52 -14.32 -2.03
CA PRO A 274 -22.55 -15.01 -2.87
C PRO A 274 -21.26 -15.24 -2.06
N PRO A 275 -20.55 -16.38 -2.21
CA PRO A 275 -19.28 -16.57 -1.53
C PRO A 275 -18.31 -15.45 -1.92
N PRO A 276 -17.48 -14.93 -0.99
CA PRO A 276 -16.54 -13.86 -1.30
C PRO A 276 -15.63 -14.31 -2.44
N MET A 277 -15.55 -13.50 -3.50
CA MET A 277 -14.73 -13.82 -4.67
C MET A 277 -13.28 -14.03 -4.23
N PRO A 278 -12.63 -15.13 -4.65
CA PRO A 278 -11.29 -15.44 -4.18
C PRO A 278 -10.30 -14.40 -4.70
N SER A 279 -9.76 -13.61 -3.78
CA SER A 279 -8.77 -12.56 -4.09
C SER A 279 -7.38 -13.16 -4.34
N HIS A 280 -6.62 -12.52 -5.21
CA HIS A 280 -5.27 -12.90 -5.58
C HIS A 280 -4.37 -11.67 -5.66
N TRP A 281 -3.18 -11.74 -5.03
CA TRP A 281 -2.26 -10.61 -4.85
C TRP A 281 -1.87 -9.87 -6.14
N ALA A 282 -1.90 -10.55 -7.30
CA ALA A 282 -1.55 -9.93 -8.58
C ALA A 282 -2.54 -8.85 -9.07
N LEU A 283 -3.74 -8.78 -8.49
CA LEU A 283 -4.73 -7.73 -8.77
C LEU A 283 -4.19 -6.33 -8.46
N ASP A 284 -3.44 -6.20 -7.36
CA ASP A 284 -2.98 -4.91 -6.84
C ASP A 284 -1.61 -4.48 -7.41
N VAL A 285 -0.89 -5.37 -8.11
CA VAL A 285 0.49 -5.11 -8.59
C VAL A 285 0.54 -4.07 -9.72
N PHE A 286 -0.54 -3.93 -10.49
CA PHE A 286 -0.62 -3.03 -11.65
C PHE A 286 -1.62 -1.88 -11.46
N ASP A 287 -1.86 -1.49 -10.20
CA ASP A 287 -2.77 -0.42 -9.77
C ASP A 287 -2.56 0.98 -10.40
N GLY A 288 -1.39 1.20 -11.01
CA GLY A 288 -0.99 2.44 -11.66
C GLY A 288 -0.04 3.32 -10.84
N ASN A 289 0.23 2.99 -9.57
CA ASN A 289 1.10 3.76 -8.66
C ASN A 289 2.60 3.41 -8.79
N CYS A 290 2.99 2.73 -9.87
CA CYS A 290 4.36 2.29 -10.13
C CYS A 290 5.25 3.44 -10.65
N PRO A 291 6.53 3.55 -10.24
CA PRO A 291 7.45 4.52 -10.80
C PRO A 291 7.70 4.27 -12.30
N VAL A 292 8.09 5.30 -13.03
CA VAL A 292 8.13 5.30 -14.50
C VAL A 292 9.47 5.80 -15.03
N SER A 293 10.52 5.00 -14.86
CA SER A 293 11.85 5.26 -15.42
C SER A 293 11.95 4.66 -16.83
N PRO A 294 12.01 5.50 -17.90
CA PRO A 294 12.19 4.99 -19.25
C PRO A 294 13.62 4.49 -19.48
N PHE A 295 13.78 3.55 -20.41
CA PHE A 295 15.10 3.10 -20.84
C PHE A 295 15.87 4.21 -21.59
N LYS A 296 17.17 4.38 -21.28
CA LYS A 296 18.01 5.48 -21.81
C LYS A 296 18.29 5.35 -23.30
N THR A 297 18.48 4.12 -23.79
CA THR A 297 18.52 3.82 -25.22
C THR A 297 17.10 3.77 -25.76
N GLY A 298 16.74 4.76 -26.58
CA GLY A 298 15.37 4.94 -27.08
C GLY A 298 14.81 3.73 -27.83
N HIS A 299 13.48 3.63 -27.87
CA HIS A 299 12.74 2.47 -28.39
C HIS A 299 13.10 2.15 -29.85
N GLY A 300 14.07 1.24 -30.04
CA GLY A 300 14.69 0.93 -31.33
C GLY A 300 13.81 0.09 -32.25
N SER A 301 12.75 0.67 -32.81
CA SER A 301 11.84 0.08 -33.81
C SER A 301 11.09 -1.20 -33.43
N ASP A 302 11.37 -1.79 -32.26
CA ASP A 302 10.83 -3.08 -31.85
C ASP A 302 9.37 -2.98 -31.37
N THR A 303 8.48 -3.69 -32.06
CA THR A 303 7.07 -3.86 -31.65
C THR A 303 6.88 -5.08 -30.76
N THR A 304 5.78 -5.08 -30.02
CA THR A 304 5.32 -6.24 -29.25
C THR A 304 4.74 -7.28 -30.21
N SER A 305 5.17 -8.54 -30.09
CA SER A 305 4.80 -9.61 -31.03
C SER A 305 4.48 -10.95 -30.37
N CYS A 306 3.66 -11.77 -31.03
CA CYS A 306 3.41 -13.16 -30.66
C CYS A 306 3.64 -14.10 -31.85
N HIS A 307 4.28 -15.23 -31.57
CA HIS A 307 4.56 -16.34 -32.49
C HIS A 307 3.92 -17.66 -31.98
N GLY A 308 2.92 -17.54 -31.11
CA GLY A 308 2.14 -18.65 -30.58
C GLY A 308 1.18 -19.25 -31.61
N THR A 309 0.52 -20.34 -31.21
CA THR A 309 -0.59 -20.92 -31.98
C THR A 309 -1.88 -20.16 -31.63
N GLN A 310 -2.58 -19.64 -32.64
CA GLN A 310 -3.86 -18.94 -32.46
C GLN A 310 -4.94 -19.90 -31.93
N ASN A 311 -5.80 -19.42 -31.04
CA ASN A 311 -6.93 -20.16 -30.48
C ASN A 311 -8.09 -19.19 -30.18
N SER A 312 -9.08 -19.09 -31.07
CA SER A 312 -10.26 -18.25 -30.90
C SER A 312 -11.03 -18.56 -29.60
N GLU A 313 -11.11 -19.84 -29.25
CA GLU A 313 -11.85 -20.32 -28.07
C GLU A 313 -11.08 -20.12 -26.76
N ALA A 314 -9.91 -19.44 -26.79
CA ALA A 314 -9.07 -19.26 -25.61
C ALA A 314 -9.79 -18.54 -24.47
N LEU A 315 -10.55 -17.47 -24.77
CA LEU A 315 -11.23 -16.68 -23.76
C LEU A 315 -12.41 -17.44 -23.14
N HIS A 316 -13.23 -18.10 -23.96
CA HIS A 316 -14.35 -18.93 -23.47
C HIS A 316 -13.84 -20.06 -22.57
N ARG A 317 -12.84 -20.83 -23.03
CA ARG A 317 -12.26 -21.93 -22.24
C ARG A 317 -11.61 -21.47 -20.94
N LEU A 318 -11.04 -20.26 -20.87
CA LEU A 318 -10.53 -19.70 -19.62
C LEU A 318 -11.65 -19.51 -18.60
N LEU A 319 -12.78 -18.95 -19.02
CA LEU A 319 -13.95 -18.74 -18.16
C LEU A 319 -14.59 -20.07 -17.76
N ASP A 320 -14.78 -20.99 -18.71
CA ASP A 320 -15.37 -22.32 -18.50
C ASP A 320 -14.50 -23.22 -17.58
N ASP A 321 -13.17 -23.16 -17.71
CA ASP A 321 -12.22 -23.88 -16.83
C ASP A 321 -12.13 -23.27 -15.41
N GLY A 322 -12.79 -22.13 -15.15
CA GLY A 322 -12.81 -21.43 -13.86
C GLY A 322 -11.61 -20.52 -13.58
N TYR A 323 -10.96 -19.96 -14.61
CA TYR A 323 -9.90 -18.95 -14.42
C TYR A 323 -10.47 -17.55 -14.26
N ILE A 324 -9.86 -16.78 -13.36
CA ILE A 324 -10.13 -15.37 -13.09
C ILE A 324 -8.99 -14.53 -13.69
N MET A 325 -9.32 -13.42 -14.34
CA MET A 325 -8.32 -12.43 -14.78
C MET A 325 -7.77 -11.70 -13.56
N VAL A 326 -6.44 -11.70 -13.38
CA VAL A 326 -5.77 -11.10 -12.21
C VAL A 326 -4.80 -9.97 -12.57
N SER A 327 -4.44 -9.79 -13.85
CA SER A 327 -3.69 -8.62 -14.33
C SER A 327 -3.95 -8.36 -15.81
N GLU A 328 -3.97 -7.10 -16.21
CA GLU A 328 -4.09 -6.64 -17.61
C GLU A 328 -3.02 -5.59 -17.89
N ILE A 329 -2.32 -5.71 -19.02
CA ILE A 329 -1.27 -4.77 -19.45
C ILE A 329 -1.41 -4.49 -20.95
N ASP A 330 -1.55 -3.21 -21.30
CA ASP A 330 -1.57 -2.75 -22.68
C ASP A 330 -0.16 -2.41 -23.20
N PHE A 331 0.07 -2.77 -24.45
CA PHE A 331 1.30 -2.54 -25.21
C PHE A 331 0.97 -1.81 -26.52
N ASP A 332 1.98 -1.21 -27.14
CA ASP A 332 1.91 -0.64 -28.51
C ASP A 332 0.69 0.28 -28.73
N ARG A 333 0.42 1.20 -27.78
CA ARG A 333 -0.75 2.11 -27.74
C ARG A 333 -2.11 1.36 -27.71
N ALA A 334 -2.18 0.27 -26.94
CA ALA A 334 -3.33 -0.64 -26.84
C ALA A 334 -3.69 -1.38 -28.15
N ALA A 335 -2.76 -1.47 -29.11
CA ALA A 335 -2.88 -2.39 -30.24
C ALA A 335 -2.61 -3.85 -29.85
N VAL A 336 -1.96 -4.07 -28.70
CA VAL A 336 -1.73 -5.37 -28.07
C VAL A 336 -2.14 -5.27 -26.61
N GLN A 337 -2.80 -6.30 -26.10
CA GLN A 337 -3.15 -6.44 -24.70
C GLN A 337 -2.73 -7.82 -24.19
N VAL A 338 -2.12 -7.86 -23.00
CA VAL A 338 -1.66 -9.09 -22.34
C VAL A 338 -2.37 -9.23 -21.00
N ARG A 339 -3.02 -10.37 -20.80
CA ARG A 339 -3.75 -10.70 -19.56
C ARG A 339 -3.13 -11.91 -18.86
N LEU A 340 -3.03 -11.82 -17.53
CA LEU A 340 -2.70 -12.95 -16.67
C LEU A 340 -3.97 -13.49 -16.01
N TYR A 341 -4.09 -14.81 -16.01
CA TYR A 341 -5.23 -15.55 -15.48
C TYR A 341 -4.76 -16.56 -14.43
N TRP A 342 -5.53 -16.70 -13.36
CA TRP A 342 -5.29 -17.62 -12.24
C TRP A 342 -6.55 -18.41 -11.92
N ARG A 343 -6.40 -19.70 -11.58
CA ARG A 343 -7.50 -20.56 -11.14
C ARG A 343 -7.42 -20.85 -9.63
N PRO A 344 -8.42 -20.45 -8.82
CA PRO A 344 -8.39 -20.63 -7.37
C PRO A 344 -8.23 -22.08 -6.89
N VAL A 345 -8.77 -23.05 -7.64
CA VAL A 345 -8.89 -24.45 -7.22
C VAL A 345 -7.54 -25.18 -7.11
N ASP A 346 -6.58 -24.83 -7.96
CA ASP A 346 -5.27 -25.50 -8.04
C ASP A 346 -4.12 -24.52 -8.38
N ASN A 347 -4.33 -23.22 -8.16
CA ASN A 347 -3.40 -22.14 -8.49
C ASN A 347 -2.90 -22.12 -9.95
N ARG A 348 -3.52 -22.82 -10.89
CA ARG A 348 -3.03 -22.85 -12.28
C ARG A 348 -3.03 -21.47 -12.91
N THR A 349 -2.00 -21.17 -13.69
CA THR A 349 -1.80 -19.84 -14.27
C THR A 349 -1.61 -19.89 -15.79
N ARG A 350 -2.26 -18.95 -16.48
CA ARG A 350 -2.23 -18.82 -17.95
C ARG A 350 -2.02 -17.38 -18.37
N ILE A 351 -1.34 -17.19 -19.49
CA ILE A 351 -1.18 -15.90 -20.15
C ILE A 351 -2.00 -15.92 -21.44
N LEU A 352 -2.74 -14.83 -21.67
CA LEU A 352 -3.50 -14.57 -22.89
C LEU A 352 -2.92 -13.32 -23.56
N TYR A 353 -2.43 -13.47 -24.78
CA TYR A 353 -2.03 -12.37 -25.66
C TYR A 353 -3.16 -12.09 -26.63
N MET A 354 -3.54 -10.82 -26.77
CA MET A 354 -4.63 -10.33 -27.60
C MET A 354 -4.12 -9.23 -28.53
N THR A 355 -4.44 -9.30 -29.82
CA THR A 355 -4.16 -8.24 -30.80
C THR A 355 -5.12 -8.35 -31.99
N LYS A 356 -5.00 -7.48 -32.99
CA LYS A 356 -5.83 -7.51 -34.20
C LYS A 356 -5.01 -7.83 -35.44
N SER A 357 -5.59 -8.61 -36.34
CA SER A 357 -5.03 -8.86 -37.67
C SER A 357 -5.12 -7.62 -38.55
N SER A 358 -4.41 -7.61 -39.69
CA SER A 358 -4.56 -6.59 -40.74
C SER A 358 -5.96 -6.53 -41.38
N ARG A 359 -6.86 -7.47 -41.02
CA ARG A 359 -8.29 -7.47 -41.38
C ARG A 359 -9.19 -7.11 -40.20
N SER A 360 -8.64 -6.52 -39.14
CA SER A 360 -9.33 -6.15 -37.89
C SER A 360 -10.01 -7.31 -37.15
N GLN A 361 -9.58 -8.56 -37.39
CA GLN A 361 -10.06 -9.74 -36.66
C GLN A 361 -9.23 -9.93 -35.39
N ASP A 362 -9.86 -10.25 -34.27
CA ASP A 362 -9.16 -10.50 -33.01
C ASP A 362 -8.35 -11.80 -33.06
N LEU A 363 -7.08 -11.70 -32.68
CA LEU A 363 -6.11 -12.78 -32.64
C LEU A 363 -5.77 -13.07 -31.17
N LEU A 364 -6.21 -14.25 -30.71
CA LEU A 364 -6.03 -14.72 -29.33
C LEU A 364 -5.00 -15.85 -29.28
N TYR A 365 -4.04 -15.75 -28.36
CA TYR A 365 -3.01 -16.75 -28.12
C TYR A 365 -2.91 -17.03 -26.62
N CYS A 366 -3.10 -18.29 -26.19
CA CYS A 366 -3.12 -18.65 -24.77
C CYS A 366 -2.23 -19.86 -24.48
N VAL A 367 -1.49 -19.81 -23.37
CA VAL A 367 -0.59 -20.88 -22.92
C VAL A 367 -0.43 -20.82 -21.38
N PRO A 368 -0.19 -21.94 -20.68
CA PRO A 368 0.19 -21.92 -19.26
C PRO A 368 1.54 -21.23 -19.04
N LEU A 369 1.71 -20.49 -17.94
CA LEU A 369 3.00 -19.86 -17.60
C LEU A 369 4.08 -20.93 -17.38
N THR A 370 3.70 -22.11 -16.88
CA THR A 370 4.58 -23.27 -16.66
C THR A 370 5.23 -23.81 -17.93
N GLN A 371 4.71 -23.49 -19.13
CA GLN A 371 5.29 -23.87 -20.42
C GLN A 371 6.20 -22.80 -21.04
N LEU A 372 6.39 -21.67 -20.35
CA LEU A 372 7.18 -20.53 -20.81
C LEU A 372 8.32 -20.22 -19.84
N ARG A 373 9.44 -19.74 -20.39
CA ARG A 373 10.57 -19.14 -19.68
C ARG A 373 10.69 -17.68 -20.08
N ALA A 374 10.80 -16.78 -19.09
CA ALA A 374 11.03 -15.36 -19.34
C ALA A 374 12.53 -15.05 -19.43
N ILE A 375 12.97 -14.38 -20.50
CA ILE A 375 14.36 -13.97 -20.73
C ILE A 375 14.39 -12.49 -21.10
N ARG A 376 15.11 -11.66 -20.33
CA ARG A 376 15.28 -10.24 -20.67
C ARG A 376 16.32 -10.05 -21.77
N LYS A 377 15.99 -9.19 -22.74
CA LYS A 377 16.94 -8.55 -23.67
C LYS A 377 16.60 -7.07 -23.75
N ASP A 378 17.45 -6.26 -23.12
CA ASP A 378 17.36 -4.80 -23.06
C ASP A 378 16.04 -4.30 -22.46
N ALA A 379 15.19 -3.65 -23.27
CA ALA A 379 13.86 -3.19 -22.90
C ALA A 379 12.75 -4.27 -23.07
N THR A 380 13.11 -5.46 -23.55
CA THR A 380 12.14 -6.51 -23.91
C THR A 380 12.22 -7.74 -23.01
N LEU A 381 11.08 -8.35 -22.74
CA LEU A 381 10.98 -9.71 -22.22
C LEU A 381 10.59 -10.66 -23.34
N GLN A 382 11.45 -11.65 -23.58
CA GLN A 382 11.22 -12.73 -24.51
C GLN A 382 10.66 -13.93 -23.74
N LEU A 383 9.40 -14.24 -23.98
CA LEU A 383 8.72 -15.41 -23.44
C LEU A 383 8.96 -16.57 -24.42
N CYS A 384 9.72 -17.56 -24.01
CA CYS A 384 10.14 -18.68 -24.84
C CYS A 384 9.57 -20.01 -24.32
N ARG A 385 9.09 -20.87 -25.22
CA ARG A 385 8.65 -22.23 -24.89
C ARG A 385 9.74 -23.25 -25.24
N ALA A 386 9.81 -24.35 -24.52
CA ALA A 386 10.64 -25.49 -24.90
C ALA A 386 10.09 -26.13 -26.19
N SER A 387 10.98 -26.46 -27.13
CA SER A 387 10.62 -27.12 -28.38
C SER A 387 10.66 -28.65 -28.22
N SER A 388 9.55 -29.30 -28.53
CA SER A 388 9.34 -30.75 -28.32
C SER A 388 10.13 -31.67 -29.27
N ARG A 389 11.02 -31.14 -30.13
CA ARG A 389 11.80 -31.90 -31.12
C ARG A 389 13.31 -31.93 -30.83
N ASP A 390 13.81 -30.86 -30.22
CA ASP A 390 15.22 -30.49 -30.15
C ASP A 390 15.59 -29.84 -28.79
N GLY A 391 14.63 -29.65 -27.89
CA GLY A 391 14.84 -29.09 -26.54
C GLY A 391 15.13 -27.57 -26.51
N HIS A 392 15.48 -26.97 -27.65
CA HIS A 392 15.78 -25.55 -27.76
C HIS A 392 14.58 -24.65 -27.40
N LEU A 393 14.89 -23.46 -26.86
CA LEU A 393 13.90 -22.45 -26.50
C LEU A 393 13.45 -21.68 -27.74
N LYS A 394 12.18 -21.84 -28.13
CA LYS A 394 11.56 -21.09 -29.23
C LYS A 394 10.74 -19.91 -28.68
N LEU A 395 10.94 -18.72 -29.25
CA LEU A 395 10.15 -17.53 -28.94
C LEU A 395 8.64 -17.78 -29.14
N TRP A 396 7.85 -17.48 -28.11
CA TRP A 396 6.39 -17.47 -28.12
C TRP A 396 5.83 -16.05 -28.15
N ALA A 397 6.41 -15.12 -27.39
CA ALA A 397 6.11 -13.69 -27.49
C ALA A 397 7.32 -12.82 -27.13
N LYS A 398 7.37 -11.62 -27.71
CA LYS A 398 8.30 -10.54 -27.38
C LYS A 398 7.48 -9.37 -26.87
N LEU A 399 7.65 -9.01 -25.60
CA LEU A 399 6.97 -7.88 -24.96
C LEU A 399 7.95 -6.72 -24.83
N ASN A 400 7.65 -5.56 -25.42
CA ASN A 400 8.51 -4.36 -25.34
C ASN A 400 8.00 -3.40 -24.27
N PHE A 401 8.82 -3.08 -23.27
CA PHE A 401 8.44 -2.24 -22.16
C PHE A 401 9.03 -0.83 -22.29
N VAL A 402 8.18 0.19 -22.17
CA VAL A 402 8.62 1.60 -22.13
C VAL A 402 9.38 1.92 -20.84
N PHE A 403 8.88 1.41 -19.71
CA PHE A 403 9.40 1.68 -18.37
C PHE A 403 9.97 0.41 -17.75
N TYR A 404 11.13 0.55 -17.11
CA TYR A 404 11.84 -0.56 -16.50
C TYR A 404 11.06 -1.21 -15.35
N GLU A 405 10.39 -0.42 -14.50
CA GLU A 405 9.68 -0.92 -13.33
C GLU A 405 8.50 -1.81 -13.72
N ARG A 406 7.75 -1.44 -14.77
CA ARG A 406 6.64 -2.27 -15.30
C ARG A 406 7.15 -3.60 -15.89
N MET A 407 8.36 -3.61 -16.46
CA MET A 407 9.03 -4.83 -16.92
C MET A 407 9.39 -5.75 -15.75
N VAL A 408 9.98 -5.20 -14.68
CA VAL A 408 10.30 -5.96 -13.46
C VAL A 408 9.04 -6.51 -12.81
N LEU A 409 8.00 -5.70 -12.60
CA LEU A 409 6.75 -6.16 -11.99
C LEU A 409 6.08 -7.27 -12.80
N PHE A 410 6.09 -7.19 -14.15
CA PHE A 410 5.62 -8.29 -14.98
C PHE A 410 6.48 -9.55 -14.81
N TYR A 411 7.80 -9.43 -14.81
CA TYR A 411 8.70 -10.56 -14.61
C TYR A 411 8.51 -11.24 -13.24
N SER A 412 8.54 -10.47 -12.14
CA SER A 412 8.38 -10.99 -10.79
C SER A 412 6.99 -11.60 -10.59
N THR A 413 5.93 -10.96 -11.11
CA THR A 413 4.56 -11.53 -11.09
C THR A 413 4.50 -12.85 -11.86
N PHE A 414 5.04 -12.89 -13.09
CA PHE A 414 5.10 -14.07 -13.93
C PHE A 414 5.82 -15.23 -13.22
N VAL A 415 7.02 -14.99 -12.67
CA VAL A 415 7.80 -16.03 -11.97
C VAL A 415 7.09 -16.50 -10.69
N ALA A 416 6.56 -15.57 -9.89
CA ALA A 416 5.83 -15.91 -8.66
C ALA A 416 4.57 -16.73 -8.93
N MET A 417 3.73 -16.31 -9.88
CA MET A 417 2.54 -17.04 -10.33
C MET A 417 2.90 -18.44 -10.85
N LYS A 418 3.87 -18.53 -11.77
CA LYS A 418 4.37 -19.78 -12.37
C LYS A 418 4.90 -20.78 -11.34
N ARG A 419 5.47 -20.30 -10.23
CA ARG A 419 6.08 -21.13 -9.16
C ARG A 419 5.13 -21.32 -7.95
N GLN A 420 3.92 -20.78 -8.03
CA GLN A 420 2.79 -21.07 -7.14
C GLN A 420 1.75 -22.02 -7.79
N ASP A 421 1.79 -22.19 -9.11
CA ASP A 421 1.05 -23.19 -9.89
C ASP A 421 1.26 -24.63 -9.38
N SER A 422 0.19 -25.41 -9.21
CA SER A 422 0.24 -26.77 -8.62
C SER A 422 0.51 -27.90 -9.64
N GLN A 423 1.17 -27.58 -10.76
CA GLN A 423 1.63 -28.57 -11.73
C GLN A 423 2.85 -29.38 -11.22
N ASP A 424 3.11 -30.51 -11.89
CA ASP A 424 4.33 -31.32 -11.73
C ASP A 424 5.62 -30.47 -11.86
N PRO A 425 6.74 -30.90 -11.23
CA PRO A 425 7.98 -30.11 -11.19
C PRO A 425 8.42 -29.61 -12.58
N LEU A 426 8.59 -28.29 -12.68
CA LEU A 426 8.95 -27.59 -13.91
C LEU A 426 10.22 -28.19 -14.55
N PRO A 427 10.22 -28.53 -15.86
CA PRO A 427 11.42 -28.96 -16.55
C PRO A 427 12.54 -27.92 -16.42
N THR A 428 13.76 -28.32 -16.09
CA THR A 428 14.88 -27.41 -15.78
C THR A 428 15.15 -26.37 -16.86
N ALA A 429 14.99 -26.73 -18.14
CA ALA A 429 15.14 -25.81 -19.28
C ALA A 429 14.14 -24.64 -19.27
N LEU A 430 12.99 -24.80 -18.61
CA LEU A 430 11.96 -23.78 -18.44
C LEU A 430 12.11 -22.98 -17.14
N ILE A 431 12.99 -23.35 -16.21
CA ILE A 431 13.26 -22.53 -15.03
C ILE A 431 14.03 -21.27 -15.45
N GLU A 432 13.64 -20.11 -14.91
CA GLU A 432 14.36 -18.85 -15.08
C GLU A 432 15.74 -18.88 -14.44
N ASP A 433 16.73 -18.24 -15.07
CA ASP A 433 18.07 -18.04 -14.48
C ASP A 433 18.08 -17.01 -13.35
N LEU A 434 16.93 -16.35 -13.10
CA LEU A 434 16.69 -15.23 -12.18
C LEU A 434 17.51 -13.96 -12.46
N ASP A 435 18.46 -14.02 -13.39
CA ASP A 435 19.22 -12.88 -13.91
C ASP A 435 18.38 -12.03 -14.88
N LEU A 436 17.91 -10.87 -14.41
CA LEU A 436 17.37 -9.79 -15.23
C LEU A 436 18.47 -8.91 -15.86
N ARG A 437 19.73 -9.37 -15.90
CA ARG A 437 20.92 -8.62 -16.38
C ARG A 437 21.18 -7.33 -15.63
N GLU A 438 20.79 -7.31 -14.36
CA GLU A 438 21.01 -6.22 -13.44
C GLU A 438 22.35 -6.39 -12.73
N LYS A 439 23.03 -5.29 -12.40
CA LYS A 439 24.19 -5.37 -11.53
C LYS A 439 23.70 -5.57 -10.09
N GLN A 440 23.96 -6.74 -9.51
CA GLN A 440 23.82 -6.93 -8.07
C GLN A 440 24.90 -6.09 -7.37
N GLU A 441 24.49 -5.07 -6.62
CA GLU A 441 25.36 -4.22 -5.80
C GLU A 441 25.62 -4.87 -4.42
N PHE A 442 24.59 -5.51 -3.84
CA PHE A 442 24.67 -6.25 -2.58
C PHE A 442 23.79 -7.51 -2.64
N GLY A 443 24.19 -8.56 -1.91
CA GLY A 443 23.35 -9.72 -1.61
C GLY A 443 23.68 -10.27 -0.22
N GLY A 444 22.65 -10.53 0.59
CA GLY A 444 22.77 -11.02 1.97
C GLY A 444 21.49 -11.73 2.43
N VAL A 445 21.42 -12.11 3.71
CA VAL A 445 20.25 -12.83 4.25
C VAL A 445 19.48 -11.99 5.27
N ILE A 446 18.16 -11.91 5.09
CA ILE A 446 17.21 -11.38 6.08
C ILE A 446 16.33 -12.47 6.67
N ARG A 447 15.86 -12.22 7.90
CA ARG A 447 14.90 -13.04 8.65
C ARG A 447 13.54 -12.35 8.69
N ASP A 448 12.48 -13.12 8.53
CA ASP A 448 11.10 -12.71 8.80
C ASP A 448 10.43 -13.83 9.58
N ARG A 449 10.28 -13.63 10.90
CA ARG A 449 9.92 -14.69 11.86
C ARG A 449 10.88 -15.87 11.69
N ASP A 450 10.36 -17.08 11.47
CA ASP A 450 11.15 -18.30 11.25
C ASP A 450 11.66 -18.45 9.80
N LEU A 451 11.23 -17.58 8.88
CA LEU A 451 11.62 -17.63 7.47
C LEU A 451 12.93 -16.87 7.22
N ARG A 452 13.69 -17.34 6.23
CA ARG A 452 14.88 -16.66 5.71
C ARG A 452 14.74 -16.37 4.23
N HIS A 453 15.15 -15.17 3.85
CA HIS A 453 15.05 -14.66 2.48
C HIS A 453 16.40 -14.13 2.03
N ALA A 454 16.74 -14.37 0.77
CA ALA A 454 17.87 -13.68 0.14
C ALA A 454 17.41 -12.26 -0.20
N LEU A 455 18.03 -11.26 0.43
CA LEU A 455 17.85 -9.85 0.08
C LEU A 455 18.93 -9.46 -0.94
N ARG A 456 18.53 -8.82 -2.04
CA ARG A 456 19.43 -8.29 -3.06
C ARG A 456 19.16 -6.81 -3.29
N LEU A 457 20.24 -6.06 -3.48
CA LEU A 457 20.22 -4.70 -4.02
C LEU A 457 20.69 -4.77 -5.45
N PHE A 458 19.83 -4.41 -6.40
CA PHE A 458 20.13 -4.38 -7.81
C PHE A 458 20.18 -2.95 -8.35
N ARG A 459 21.07 -2.70 -9.30
CA ARG A 459 21.06 -1.53 -10.18
C ARG A 459 20.95 -1.97 -11.64
N ASP A 460 19.92 -1.49 -12.33
CA ASP A 460 19.77 -1.72 -13.77
C ASP A 460 20.79 -0.90 -14.57
N THR A 461 21.44 -1.54 -15.54
CA THR A 461 22.47 -0.92 -16.39
C THR A 461 21.89 0.03 -17.44
N ASN A 462 20.71 -0.28 -17.99
CA ASN A 462 20.12 0.46 -19.12
C ASN A 462 19.28 1.68 -18.70
N SER A 463 18.67 1.66 -17.51
CA SER A 463 17.93 2.79 -16.92
C SER A 463 18.68 3.48 -15.78
N GLY A 464 19.50 2.74 -15.01
CA GLY A 464 20.12 3.23 -13.78
C GLY A 464 19.25 3.06 -12.52
N VAL A 465 18.02 2.54 -12.66
CA VAL A 465 17.10 2.27 -11.54
C VAL A 465 17.75 1.38 -10.49
N VAL A 466 17.49 1.68 -9.22
CA VAL A 466 17.93 0.87 -8.08
C VAL A 466 16.70 0.23 -7.42
N ARG A 467 16.73 -1.09 -7.20
CA ARG A 467 15.66 -1.83 -6.53
C ARG A 467 16.18 -2.77 -5.45
N LEU A 468 15.35 -3.02 -4.45
CA LEU A 468 15.48 -4.14 -3.53
C LEU A 468 14.60 -5.30 -3.98
N GLU A 469 15.07 -6.52 -3.70
CA GLU A 469 14.34 -7.76 -3.91
C GLU A 469 14.56 -8.69 -2.73
N ALA A 470 13.48 -9.27 -2.19
CA ALA A 470 13.57 -10.45 -1.35
C ALA A 470 13.05 -11.68 -2.10
N SER A 471 13.84 -12.74 -2.18
CA SER A 471 13.43 -14.05 -2.70
C SER A 471 13.53 -15.13 -1.62
N ALA A 472 12.73 -16.19 -1.70
CA ALA A 472 12.87 -17.32 -0.79
C ALA A 472 14.28 -17.93 -0.89
N LEU A 473 14.96 -18.10 0.27
CA LEU A 473 16.38 -18.47 0.32
C LEU A 473 16.63 -19.95 0.01
N ARG A 474 15.67 -20.84 0.28
CA ARG A 474 15.85 -22.30 0.22
C ARG A 474 14.55 -23.03 -0.14
N GLY A 475 14.67 -24.27 -0.61
CA GLY A 475 13.57 -25.24 -0.75
C GLY A 475 12.85 -25.19 -2.10
N PRO A 476 11.66 -25.80 -2.26
CA PRO A 476 11.00 -25.95 -3.56
C PRO A 476 10.71 -24.65 -4.32
N ARG A 477 10.64 -23.51 -3.59
CA ARG A 477 10.45 -22.15 -4.11
C ARG A 477 11.71 -21.28 -4.00
N GLU A 478 12.89 -21.86 -3.85
CA GLU A 478 14.16 -21.11 -3.85
C GLU A 478 14.26 -20.18 -5.07
N GLY A 479 14.73 -18.96 -4.81
CA GLY A 479 14.89 -17.90 -5.80
C GLY A 479 13.58 -17.25 -6.29
N VAL A 480 12.40 -17.74 -5.90
CA VAL A 480 11.12 -17.12 -6.25
C VAL A 480 10.99 -15.78 -5.50
N PRO A 481 10.67 -14.66 -6.19
CA PRO A 481 10.52 -13.36 -5.55
C PRO A 481 9.30 -13.35 -4.62
N ILE A 482 9.49 -12.79 -3.43
CA ILE A 482 8.45 -12.59 -2.40
C ILE A 482 8.00 -11.12 -2.42
N TRP A 483 8.95 -10.18 -2.53
CA TRP A 483 8.64 -8.78 -2.77
C TRP A 483 9.77 -8.05 -3.51
N THR A 484 9.43 -6.92 -4.14
CA THR A 484 10.42 -5.97 -4.71
C THR A 484 10.01 -4.51 -4.43
N ALA A 485 10.99 -3.63 -4.27
CA ALA A 485 10.76 -2.20 -4.02
C ALA A 485 11.73 -1.35 -4.83
N PHE A 486 11.22 -0.33 -5.53
CA PHE A 486 12.04 0.59 -6.32
C PHE A 486 12.47 1.77 -5.44
N ILE A 487 13.79 1.95 -5.27
CA ILE A 487 14.37 2.90 -4.31
C ILE A 487 15.24 3.98 -4.96
N THR A 488 15.25 4.06 -6.30
CA THR A 488 16.00 5.06 -7.09
C THR A 488 15.86 6.49 -6.57
N ARG A 489 14.64 6.89 -6.18
CA ARG A 489 14.33 8.23 -5.67
C ARG A 489 15.13 8.60 -4.42
N TYR A 490 15.42 7.62 -3.56
CA TYR A 490 16.19 7.81 -2.34
C TYR A 490 17.70 7.75 -2.59
N SER A 491 18.17 7.34 -3.79
CA SER A 491 19.58 7.09 -4.07
C SER A 491 20.48 8.34 -4.16
N PHE A 492 20.05 9.46 -3.56
CA PHE A 492 20.84 10.65 -3.30
C PHE A 492 21.02 10.90 -1.78
N ASP A 493 20.26 10.20 -0.94
CA ASP A 493 20.22 10.26 0.52
C ASP A 493 20.89 9.00 1.11
N PRO A 494 22.17 9.07 1.53
CA PRO A 494 22.86 7.92 2.12
C PRO A 494 22.29 7.52 3.49
N ASP A 495 21.61 8.46 4.17
CA ASP A 495 21.11 8.31 5.54
C ASP A 495 19.63 7.84 5.57
N TRP A 496 19.01 7.64 4.39
CA TRP A 496 17.68 7.04 4.23
C TRP A 496 17.53 5.63 4.85
N MET A 497 18.66 4.92 4.98
CA MET A 497 18.74 3.62 5.65
C MET A 497 19.53 3.76 6.95
N ALA A 498 18.87 3.60 8.09
CA ALA A 498 19.52 3.62 9.40
C ALA A 498 19.93 2.21 9.83
N LEU A 499 21.18 2.04 10.28
CA LEU A 499 21.65 0.80 10.92
C LEU A 499 21.34 0.85 12.42
N GLU A 500 20.49 -0.06 12.88
CA GLU A 500 20.11 -0.23 14.27
C GLU A 500 20.85 -1.40 14.94
N SER A 501 20.81 -1.45 16.27
CA SER A 501 21.42 -2.52 17.07
C SER A 501 20.83 -3.90 16.73
N GLY A 502 21.68 -4.94 16.68
CA GLY A 502 21.24 -6.32 16.47
C GLY A 502 21.08 -6.74 15.00
N GLY A 503 21.67 -5.99 14.06
CA GLY A 503 21.57 -6.29 12.63
C GLY A 503 20.22 -5.89 12.02
N ILE A 504 19.55 -4.92 12.63
CA ILE A 504 18.32 -4.32 12.11
C ILE A 504 18.72 -3.15 11.20
N VAL A 505 18.03 -2.99 10.07
CA VAL A 505 18.09 -1.79 9.23
C VAL A 505 16.68 -1.27 9.01
N THR A 506 16.45 0.01 9.28
CA THR A 506 15.17 0.68 9.03
C THR A 506 15.24 1.54 7.76
N MET A 507 14.14 1.54 6.99
CA MET A 507 14.01 2.26 5.73
C MET A 507 12.80 3.21 5.80
N ALA A 508 13.07 4.52 5.84
CA ALA A 508 12.07 5.52 6.15
C ALA A 508 11.04 5.69 5.01
N ALA A 509 9.75 5.75 5.36
CA ALA A 509 8.65 6.21 4.48
C ALA A 509 8.68 5.74 2.99
N LEU A 510 9.06 4.48 2.74
CA LEU A 510 9.21 3.89 1.40
C LEU A 510 7.92 3.96 0.57
N LYS A 511 7.98 4.73 -0.54
CA LYS A 511 6.85 5.08 -1.42
C LYS A 511 7.23 4.97 -2.92
N PRO A 512 6.50 4.18 -3.73
CA PRO A 512 5.37 3.32 -3.34
C PRO A 512 5.78 2.19 -2.37
N PRO A 513 4.83 1.58 -1.66
CA PRO A 513 5.13 0.40 -0.83
C PRO A 513 5.72 -0.74 -1.67
N PRO A 514 6.48 -1.67 -1.06
CA PRO A 514 6.97 -2.87 -1.74
C PRO A 514 5.83 -3.68 -2.38
N TYR A 515 6.05 -4.11 -3.62
CA TYR A 515 5.14 -5.00 -4.34
C TYR A 515 5.33 -6.42 -3.83
N VAL A 516 4.27 -7.02 -3.30
CA VAL A 516 4.29 -8.35 -2.65
C VAL A 516 3.67 -9.39 -3.58
N PHE A 517 4.38 -10.50 -3.78
CA PHE A 517 4.04 -11.56 -4.72
C PHE A 517 3.58 -12.86 -4.03
N LEU A 518 3.15 -12.76 -2.77
CA LEU A 518 2.77 -13.89 -1.92
C LEU A 518 1.56 -13.52 -1.03
N ALA A 519 0.48 -14.30 -1.13
CA ALA A 519 -0.73 -14.05 -0.35
C ALA A 519 -0.47 -14.12 1.15
N GLY A 520 -0.97 -13.12 1.91
CA GLY A 520 -0.82 -13.04 3.36
C GLY A 520 0.59 -12.64 3.86
N TYR A 521 1.54 -12.41 2.97
CA TYR A 521 2.84 -11.85 3.33
C TYR A 521 2.74 -10.34 3.55
N GLY A 522 3.40 -9.81 4.59
CA GLY A 522 3.40 -8.39 4.90
C GLY A 522 4.66 -8.01 5.67
N LEU A 523 5.43 -7.07 5.11
CA LEU A 523 6.69 -6.63 5.70
C LEU A 523 6.48 -5.98 7.07
N VAL A 524 7.39 -6.27 7.99
CA VAL A 524 7.42 -5.69 9.34
C VAL A 524 7.66 -4.17 9.25
N ARG A 525 6.95 -3.41 10.10
CA ARG A 525 7.13 -1.97 10.26
C ARG A 525 7.31 -1.57 11.71
N ASN A 526 8.01 -0.46 11.95
CA ASN A 526 8.13 0.14 13.28
C ASN A 526 6.86 0.97 13.63
N ARG A 527 6.85 1.61 14.80
CA ARG A 527 5.73 2.48 15.25
C ARG A 527 5.55 3.77 14.43
N HIS A 528 6.58 4.19 13.69
CA HIS A 528 6.60 5.41 12.88
C HIS A 528 6.14 5.15 11.42
N GLY A 529 6.01 3.87 11.03
CA GLY A 529 5.55 3.43 9.72
C GLY A 529 6.67 2.99 8.77
N ASP A 530 7.92 3.01 9.23
CA ASP A 530 9.11 2.64 8.44
C ASP A 530 9.27 1.13 8.36
N TYR A 531 9.87 0.65 7.27
CA TYR A 531 10.05 -0.77 7.04
C TYR A 531 11.30 -1.30 7.75
N ILE A 532 11.17 -2.45 8.41
CA ILE A 532 12.27 -3.09 9.15
C ILE A 532 12.84 -4.26 8.35
N LEU A 533 14.16 -4.30 8.18
CA LEU A 533 14.91 -5.43 7.66
C LEU A 533 15.79 -6.00 8.79
N GLN A 534 15.42 -7.15 9.35
CA GLN A 534 16.27 -7.91 10.27
C GLN A 534 17.21 -8.80 9.46
N PHE A 535 18.52 -8.56 9.52
CA PHE A 535 19.51 -9.41 8.88
C PHE A 535 19.82 -10.67 9.71
N ASP A 536 20.39 -11.69 9.06
CA ASP A 536 20.84 -12.93 9.70
C ASP A 536 22.12 -12.71 10.54
N THR A 537 22.95 -11.74 10.13
CA THR A 537 24.18 -11.30 10.81
C THR A 537 24.18 -9.78 10.99
N THR A 538 24.99 -9.27 11.92
CA THR A 538 25.28 -7.82 12.05
C THR A 538 26.08 -7.27 10.86
N ASP A 539 26.88 -8.13 10.24
CA ASP A 539 27.90 -7.73 9.28
C ASP A 539 27.25 -7.55 7.90
N ASP A 540 26.32 -8.43 7.51
CA ASP A 540 25.44 -8.25 6.34
C ASP A 540 24.71 -6.89 6.42
N ALA A 541 24.20 -6.51 7.60
CA ALA A 541 23.48 -5.24 7.80
C ALA A 541 24.41 -4.02 7.65
N ALA A 542 25.60 -4.07 8.25
CA ALA A 542 26.59 -3.01 8.13
C ALA A 542 27.13 -2.88 6.70
N ASP A 543 27.33 -4.00 6.00
CA ASP A 543 27.76 -4.05 4.60
C ASP A 543 26.67 -3.57 3.65
N PHE A 544 25.39 -3.86 3.93
CA PHE A 544 24.24 -3.34 3.20
C PHE A 544 24.18 -1.81 3.25
N VAL A 545 24.20 -1.20 4.45
CA VAL A 545 24.15 0.28 4.61
C VAL A 545 25.40 0.94 4.03
N ARG A 546 26.59 0.33 4.15
CA ARG A 546 27.82 0.80 3.50
C ARG A 546 27.71 0.74 1.97
N THR A 547 27.05 -0.28 1.43
CA THR A 547 26.82 -0.41 -0.02
C THR A 547 25.80 0.60 -0.50
N TRP A 548 24.73 0.86 0.25
CA TRP A 548 23.77 1.94 -0.02
C TRP A 548 24.44 3.31 -0.07
N SER A 549 25.31 3.61 0.90
CA SER A 549 26.15 4.81 0.89
C SER A 549 27.04 4.91 -0.37
N GLY A 550 27.61 3.80 -0.83
CA GLY A 550 28.37 3.73 -2.09
C GLY A 550 27.50 3.96 -3.34
N VAL A 551 26.31 3.35 -3.37
CA VAL A 551 25.28 3.54 -4.41
C VAL A 551 24.90 5.02 -4.51
N CYS A 552 24.68 5.70 -3.38
CA CYS A 552 24.32 7.12 -3.36
C CYS A 552 25.43 8.05 -3.82
N ARG A 553 26.69 7.78 -3.44
CA ARG A 553 27.86 8.54 -3.92
C ARG A 553 28.04 8.44 -5.44
N ASN A 554 27.72 7.29 -6.02
CA ASN A 554 27.79 7.06 -7.46
C ASN A 554 26.61 7.65 -8.24
N SER A 555 25.46 7.92 -7.61
CA SER A 555 24.32 8.61 -8.24
C SER A 555 24.48 10.14 -8.30
N LYS A 556 25.44 10.73 -7.58
CA LYS A 556 25.73 12.19 -7.58
C LYS A 556 26.73 12.63 -8.68
N ARG A 557 26.84 11.85 -9.77
CA ARG A 557 27.68 12.10 -10.95
C ARG A 557 26.92 11.82 -12.23
#